data_AF-A0A7Y4LZX7-F1
#
_entry.id   AF-A0A7Y4LZX7-F1
#
_cell.length_a   1.000
_cell.length_b   1.000
_cell.length_c   1.000
_cell.angle_alpha   90.00
_cell.angle_beta   90.00
_cell.angle_gamma   90.00
#
_symmetry.space_group_name_H-M   'P 1'
#
loop_
_entity.id
_entity.type
_entity.pdbx_description
1 polymer ?
#
loop_
_entity_poly.entity_id
_entity_poly.type
_entity_poly.pdbx_seq_one_letter_code
_entity_poly.pdbx_strand_id
1 'polypeptide(L)' 'MKADVFHQRHLLAHRDGSMDADYIARTGDASYREGQRLVIRESAIRDGVTLLSDWRRVLRQMQRG' A
#
# COMPACT_ATOMS: atom_id res chain seq x y z
N MET A 1 3.72 10.77 0.33
CA MET A 1 2.42 10.14 0.04
C MET A 1 2.27 8.94 0.96
N LYS A 2 1.16 8.75 1.69
CA LYS A 2 1.01 7.58 2.59
C LYS A 2 1.15 6.30 1.76
N ALA A 3 2.01 5.38 2.20
CA ALA A 3 2.14 4.07 1.57
C ALA A 3 0.79 3.33 1.53
N ASP A 4 0.20 3.18 0.34
CA ASP A 4 -1.02 2.38 0.16
C ASP A 4 -0.77 0.89 0.42
N VAL A 5 -1.86 0.13 0.59
CA VAL A 5 -1.81 -1.30 0.94
C VAL A 5 -1.05 -2.16 -0.10
N PHE A 6 -1.00 -1.74 -1.37
CA PHE A 6 -0.35 -2.49 -2.44
C PHE A 6 1.17 -2.29 -2.40
N HIS A 7 1.62 -1.06 -2.16
CA HIS A 7 3.02 -0.76 -1.90
C HIS A 7 3.53 -1.48 -0.64
N GLN A 8 2.73 -1.50 0.43
CA GLN A 8 3.06 -2.22 1.67
C GLN A 8 3.20 -3.73 1.42
N ARG A 9 2.26 -4.34 0.68
CA ARG A 9 2.38 -5.76 0.28
C ARG A 9 3.62 -6.03 -0.57
N HIS A 10 3.93 -5.15 -1.51
CA HIS A 10 5.12 -5.29 -2.36
C HIS A 10 6.41 -5.28 -1.54
N LEU A 11 6.54 -4.34 -0.60
CA LEU A 11 7.69 -4.29 0.30
C LEU A 11 7.81 -5.55 1.16
N LEU A 12 6.69 -6.05 1.68
CA LEU A 12 6.68 -7.29 2.47
C LEU A 12 7.19 -8.49 1.65
N ALA A 13 6.76 -8.61 0.40
CA ALA A 13 7.07 -9.76 -0.46
C ALA A 13 8.49 -9.71 -1.07
N HIS A 14 9.02 -8.52 -1.37
CA HIS A 14 10.27 -8.37 -2.10
C HIS A 14 11.45 -7.85 -1.27
N ARG A 15 11.18 -7.28 -0.10
CA ARG A 15 12.21 -6.71 0.78
C ARG A 15 12.10 -7.24 2.21
N ASP A 16 11.38 -8.34 2.40
CA ASP A 16 11.00 -8.90 3.71
C ASP A 16 10.34 -7.84 4.63
N GLY A 17 9.72 -6.82 4.05
CA GLY A 17 9.17 -5.70 4.78
C GLY A 17 10.21 -4.75 5.38
N SER A 18 11.45 -4.72 4.89
CA SER A 18 12.45 -3.72 5.26
C SER A 18 12.32 -2.47 4.38
N MET A 19 12.48 -1.30 5.00
CA MET A 19 12.53 -0.01 4.31
C MET A 19 13.97 0.32 3.92
N ASP A 20 14.22 0.61 2.65
CA ASP A 20 15.53 1.07 2.16
C ASP A 20 15.50 2.56 1.78
N ALA A 21 16.69 3.14 1.64
CA ALA A 21 16.86 4.54 1.23
C ALA A 21 16.13 4.85 -0.08
N ASP A 22 16.17 3.93 -1.05
CA ASP A 22 15.52 4.08 -2.36
C ASP A 22 13.99 4.22 -2.23
N TYR A 23 13.37 3.46 -1.32
CA TYR A 23 11.93 3.57 -1.05
C TYR A 23 11.56 4.93 -0.49
N ILE A 24 12.31 5.39 0.51
CA ILE A 24 12.06 6.67 1.18
C ILE A 24 12.26 7.82 0.20
N ALA A 25 13.32 7.78 -0.61
CA ALA A 25 13.60 8.76 -1.64
C ALA A 25 12.51 8.81 -2.72
N ARG A 26 11.97 7.66 -3.16
CA ARG A 26 10.94 7.58 -4.20
C ARG A 26 9.54 7.99 -3.70
N THR A 27 9.20 7.67 -2.46
CA THR A 27 7.84 7.90 -1.92
C THR A 27 7.71 9.23 -1.17
N GLY A 28 8.83 9.77 -0.67
CA GLY A 28 8.86 10.91 0.24
C GLY A 28 8.08 10.65 1.54
N ASP A 29 7.84 9.39 1.91
CA ASP A 29 7.09 9.04 3.11
C ASP A 29 8.00 9.13 4.35
N ALA A 30 7.94 10.27 5.03
CA ALA A 30 8.69 10.52 6.26
C ALA A 30 8.17 9.71 7.48
N SER A 31 7.10 8.93 7.32
CA SER A 31 6.56 8.07 8.38
C SER A 31 7.46 6.86 8.66
N TYR A 32 8.39 6.56 7.75
CA TYR A 32 9.31 5.43 7.84
C TYR A 32 10.76 5.91 7.82
N ARG A 33 11.61 5.21 8.57
CA ARG A 33 13.07 5.40 8.55
C ARG A 33 13.73 4.24 7.82
N GLU A 34 14.90 4.50 7.25
CA GLU A 34 15.72 3.45 6.64
C GLU A 34 16.05 2.35 7.66
N GLY A 35 16.02 1.09 7.23
CA GLY A 35 16.21 -0.08 8.08
C GLY A 35 15.02 -0.43 8.98
N GLN A 36 13.97 0.40 9.01
CA GLN A 36 12.76 0.10 9.77
C GLN A 36 11.98 -1.05 9.13
N ARG A 37 11.42 -1.95 9.95
CA ARG A 37 10.42 -2.92 9.50
C ARG A 37 9.08 -2.21 9.23
N LEU A 38 8.43 -2.60 8.13
CA LEU A 38 7.09 -2.20 7.75
C LEU A 38 6.11 -2.51 8.90
N VAL A 39 5.32 -1.51 9.27
CA VAL A 39 4.24 -1.68 10.25
C VAL A 39 2.92 -1.50 9.52
N ILE A 40 2.18 -2.59 9.39
CA ILE A 40 0.83 -2.57 8.80
C ILE A 40 -0.16 -2.20 9.90
N ARG A 41 -0.84 -1.06 9.72
CA ARG A 41 -1.88 -0.57 10.64
C ARG A 41 -3.26 -1.00 10.14
N GLU A 42 -4.20 -1.18 11.07
CA GLU A 42 -5.58 -1.51 10.76
C GLU A 42 -6.22 -0.55 9.74
N SER A 43 -5.93 0.75 9.86
CA SER A 43 -6.43 1.76 8.94
C SER A 43 -6.01 1.47 7.49
N ALA A 44 -4.77 1.05 7.26
CA ALA A 44 -4.28 0.73 5.91
C ALA A 44 -5.01 -0.47 5.31
N ILE A 45 -5.37 -1.46 6.14
CA ILE A 45 -6.18 -2.61 5.70
C ILE A 45 -7.60 -2.18 5.34
N ARG A 46 -8.23 -1.35 6.18
CA ARG A 46 -9.59 -0.84 5.93
C ARG A 46 -9.66 0.00 4.65
N ASP A 47 -8.67 0.87 4.44
CA ASP A 47 -8.56 1.67 3.21
C ASP A 47 -8.41 0.76 1.99
N GLY A 48 -7.57 -0.27 2.08
CA GLY A 48 -7.38 -1.26 1.03
C GLY A 48 -8.66 -2.03 0.66
N VAL A 49 -9.41 -2.50 1.66
CA VAL A 49 -10.69 -3.20 1.45
C VAL A 49 -11.74 -2.29 0.81
N THR A 50 -11.78 -1.03 1.22
CA THR A 50 -12.69 -0.03 0.67
C THR A 50 -12.38 0.21 -0.80
N LEU A 51 -11.11 0.47 -1.12
CA LEU A 51 -10.66 0.65 -2.50
C LEU A 51 -11.00 -0.55 -3.39
N LEU A 52 -10.75 -1.78 -2.93
CA LEU A 52 -11.09 -2.99 -3.69
C LEU A 52 -12.61 -3.10 -3.94
N SER A 53 -13.41 -2.74 -2.95
CA SER A 53 -14.88 -2.77 -3.04
C SER A 53 -15.41 -1.78 -4.08
N ASP A 54 -14.82 -0.58 -4.12
CA ASP A 54 -15.14 0.46 -5.09
C ASP A 54 -14.76 0.04 -6.51
N TRP A 55 -13.55 -0.48 -6.70
CA TRP A 55 -13.10 -0.99 -8.00
C TRP A 55 -13.99 -2.12 -8.50
N ARG A 56 -14.37 -3.06 -7.62
CA ARG A 56 -15.32 -4.13 -7.95
C ARG A 56 -16.68 -3.56 -8.36
N ARG A 57 -17.14 -2.48 -7.74
CA ARG A 57 -18.39 -1.81 -8.14
C ARG A 57 -18.29 -1.23 -9.55
N VAL A 58 -17.23 -0.47 -9.84
CA VAL A 58 -16.98 0.12 -11.16
C VAL A 58 -16.89 -0.94 -12.24
N LEU A 59 -16.09 -1.98 -12.04
CA LEU A 59 -15.92 -3.07 -13.02
C LEU A 59 -17.24 -3.78 -13.34
N ARG A 60 -18.11 -3.99 -12.34
CA ARG A 60 -19.44 -4.58 -12.57
C ARG A 60 -20.37 -3.66 -13.35
N GLN A 61 -20.24 -2.35 -13.21
CA GLN A 61 -21.02 -1.38 -13.99
C GLN A 61 -20.56 -1.38 -15.45
N MET A 62 -19.26 -1.47 -15.69
CA MET A 62 -18.70 -1.53 -17.04
C MET A 62 -19.03 -2.84 -17.78
N GLN A 63 -19.25 -3.95 -17.08
CA GLN A 63 -19.64 -5.23 -17.69
C GLN A 63 -21.16 -5.37 -17.97
N ARG A 64 -21.96 -4.35 -17.61
CA ARG A 64 -23.42 -4.34 -17.81
C ARG A 64 -23.89 -3.35 -18.87
N GLY A 65 -22.95 -2.66 -19.54
CA GLY A 65 -23.20 -1.82 -20.72
C GLY A 65 -22.59 -2.46 -21.94
#